data_AF-A0A1G6P4N4-F1
#
_entry.id   AF-A0A1G6P4N4-F1
#
_cell.length_a   1.000
_cell.length_b   1.000
_cell.length_c   1.000
_cell.angle_alpha   90.00
_cell.angle_beta   90.00
_cell.angle_gamma   90.00
#
_symmetry.space_group_name_H-M   'P 1'
#
loop_
_entity.id
_entity.type
_entity.pdbx_description
1 polymer ?
#
loop_
_entity_poly.entity_id
_entity_poly.type
_entity_poly.pdbx_seq_one_letter_code
_entity_poly.pdbx_strand_id
1 'polypeptide(L)'
;MNLEGIPNRSSVVKKWEGILFLPALPILIFSFAMSWQFLALGLLGYAILTQGFIFMLYRKEGRGKEFLTRMIVPLLGALILLGYFGWKFVFPS
;
A
#
# COMPACT_ATOMS: atom_id res chain seq x y z
N MET A 1 10.31 -10.84 25.01
CA MET A 1 9.22 -10.51 24.06
C MET A 1 9.70 -10.85 22.67
N ASN A 2 9.23 -11.96 22.10
CA ASN A 2 9.48 -12.28 20.69
C ASN A 2 8.78 -11.21 19.84
N LEU A 3 9.55 -10.44 19.08
CA LEU A 3 9.05 -9.58 18.00
C LEU A 3 8.61 -10.44 16.78
N GLU A 4 8.01 -11.60 17.03
CA GLU A 4 7.40 -12.46 16.02
C GLU A 4 5.99 -11.94 15.70
N GLY A 5 5.90 -10.67 15.28
CA GLY A 5 4.63 -10.04 14.88
C GLY A 5 4.01 -10.63 13.61
N ILE A 6 4.64 -11.64 13.01
CA ILE A 6 4.19 -12.26 11.77
C ILE A 6 4.38 -13.79 11.87
N PRO A 7 3.42 -14.52 12.47
CA PRO A 7 3.39 -15.95 12.32
C PRO A 7 3.07 -16.26 10.85
N ASN A 8 4.07 -16.83 10.17
CA ASN A 8 3.91 -17.64 8.96
C ASN A 8 3.71 -16.92 7.61
N ARG A 9 4.16 -15.68 7.34
CA ARG A 9 4.14 -15.16 5.95
C ARG A 9 5.04 -16.00 5.04
N SER A 10 4.53 -16.48 3.89
CA SER A 10 5.33 -17.25 2.94
C SER A 10 6.51 -16.42 2.44
N SER A 11 7.62 -17.10 2.13
CA SER A 11 8.83 -16.46 1.60
C SER A 11 8.55 -15.67 0.31
N VAL A 12 7.58 -16.12 -0.47
CA VAL A 12 7.12 -15.48 -1.70
C VAL A 12 6.48 -14.13 -1.41
N VAL A 13 5.54 -14.07 -0.46
CA VAL A 13 4.90 -12.80 -0.05
C VAL A 13 5.93 -11.81 0.47
N LYS A 14 6.85 -12.24 1.34
CA LYS A 14 7.90 -11.37 1.89
C LYS A 14 8.80 -10.80 0.80
N LYS A 15 9.17 -11.61 -0.20
CA LYS A 15 10.00 -11.17 -1.34
C LYS A 15 9.29 -10.09 -2.15
N TRP A 16 8.01 -10.28 -2.48
CA TRP A 16 7.25 -9.29 -3.25
C TRP A 16 6.93 -8.03 -2.46
N GLU A 17 6.64 -8.14 -1.16
CA GLU A 17 6.50 -6.99 -0.27
C GLU A 17 7.78 -6.15 -0.24
N GLY A 18 8.95 -6.80 -0.10
CA GLY A 18 10.24 -6.09 -0.11
C GLY A 18 10.54 -5.38 -1.43
N ILE A 19 10.24 -6.02 -2.58
CA ILE A 19 10.50 -5.44 -3.89
C ILE A 19 9.55 -4.27 -4.19
N LEU A 20 8.26 -4.41 -3.82
CA LEU A 20 7.23 -3.46 -4.23
C LEU A 20 7.04 -2.31 -3.22
N PHE A 21 7.10 -2.57 -1.91
CA PHE A 21 6.85 -1.55 -0.88
C PHE A 21 8.09 -0.77 -0.45
N LEU A 22 9.24 -1.42 -0.32
CA LEU A 22 10.45 -0.81 0.21
C LEU A 22 10.91 0.42 -0.59
N PRO A 23 10.90 0.43 -1.95
CA PRO A 23 11.23 1.63 -2.70
C PRO A 23 10.06 2.63 -2.76
N ALA A 24 8.81 2.18 -2.70
CA ALA A 24 7.64 3.06 -2.85
C ALA A 24 7.48 4.03 -1.66
N LEU A 25 7.74 3.59 -0.43
CA LEU A 25 7.65 4.40 0.78
C LEU A 25 8.54 5.66 0.77
N PRO A 26 9.86 5.56 0.57
CA PRO A 26 10.74 6.74 0.55
C PRO A 26 10.43 7.67 -0.62
N ILE A 27 10.05 7.14 -1.79
CA ILE A 27 9.64 7.97 -2.93
C ILE A 27 8.35 8.73 -2.61
N LEU A 28 7.41 8.10 -1.89
CA LEU A 28 6.16 8.75 -1.48
C LEU A 28 6.43 9.89 -0.49
N ILE A 29 7.27 9.67 0.51
CA ILE A 29 7.70 10.72 1.46
C ILE A 29 8.39 11.88 0.71
N PHE A 30 9.31 11.57 -0.20
CA PHE A 30 10.02 12.58 -0.99
C PHE A 30 9.07 13.36 -1.90
N SER A 31 8.09 12.68 -2.50
CA SER A 31 7.05 13.29 -3.35
C SER A 31 6.18 14.29 -2.59
N PHE A 32 5.82 13.97 -1.34
CA PHE A 32 5.10 14.91 -0.47
C PHE A 32 5.97 16.11 -0.08
N ALA A 33 7.25 15.89 0.24
CA ALA A 33 8.19 16.96 0.60
C ALA A 33 8.41 17.94 -0.56
N MET A 34 8.48 17.45 -1.80
CA MET A 34 8.67 18.26 -3.00
C MET A 34 7.37 18.85 -3.57
N SER A 35 6.22 18.65 -2.89
CA SER A 35 4.89 19.07 -3.36
C SER A 35 4.52 18.54 -4.77
N TRP A 36 5.09 17.40 -5.18
CA TRP A 36 4.77 16.75 -6.44
C TRP A 36 3.49 15.93 -6.32
N GLN A 37 2.37 16.61 -6.43
CA GLN A 37 1.03 16.03 -6.28
C GLN A 37 0.76 14.90 -7.30
N PHE A 38 1.28 15.02 -8.53
CA PHE A 38 1.16 13.98 -9.57
C PHE A 38 1.90 12.69 -9.20
N LEU A 39 3.13 12.83 -8.69
CA LEU A 39 3.94 11.68 -8.28
C LEU A 39 3.32 11.02 -7.04
N ALA A 40 2.78 11.81 -6.11
CA ALA A 40 2.09 11.30 -4.92
C ALA A 40 0.82 10.51 -5.30
N LEU A 41 0.01 11.03 -6.23
CA LEU A 41 -1.15 10.33 -6.78
C LEU A 41 -0.75 9.02 -7.48
N GLY A 42 0.30 9.05 -8.30
CA GLY A 42 0.82 7.86 -8.96
C GLY A 42 1.29 6.78 -7.96
N LEU A 43 1.98 7.19 -6.90
CA LEU A 43 2.47 6.27 -5.87
C LEU A 43 1.34 5.73 -4.98
N LEU A 44 0.32 6.53 -4.68
CA LEU A 44 -0.88 6.06 -3.99
C LEU A 44 -1.63 5.00 -4.82
N GLY A 45 -1.81 5.25 -6.13
CA GLY A 45 -2.38 4.27 -7.05
C GLY A 45 -1.54 2.98 -7.10
N TYR A 46 -0.22 3.12 -7.20
CA TYR A 46 0.72 1.99 -7.16
C TYR A 46 0.62 1.18 -5.85
N ALA A 47 0.51 1.86 -4.70
CA ALA A 47 0.36 1.21 -3.40
C ALA A 47 -0.94 0.38 -3.33
N ILE A 48 -2.06 0.92 -3.82
CA ILE A 48 -3.35 0.20 -3.86
C ILE A 48 -3.26 -1.04 -4.77
N LEU A 49 -2.68 -0.89 -5.96
CA LEU A 49 -2.49 -2.02 -6.89
C LEU A 49 -1.60 -3.10 -6.28
N THR A 50 -0.53 -2.69 -5.59
CA THR A 50 0.40 -3.59 -4.90
C THR A 50 -0.31 -4.36 -3.76
N GLN A 51 -1.16 -3.69 -2.97
CA GLN A 51 -1.99 -4.37 -1.98
C GLN A 51 -2.96 -5.36 -2.62
N GLY A 52 -3.56 -5.03 -3.77
CA GLY A 52 -4.39 -5.96 -4.53
C GLY A 52 -3.62 -7.20 -5.02
N PHE A 53 -2.40 -7.02 -5.51
CA PHE A 53 -1.52 -8.12 -5.91
C PHE A 53 -1.17 -9.03 -4.74
N ILE A 54 -0.78 -8.47 -3.59
CA ILE A 54 -0.45 -9.26 -2.41
C ILE A 54 -1.69 -9.96 -1.85
N PHE A 55 -2.85 -9.31 -1.88
CA PHE A 55 -4.11 -9.96 -1.52
C PHE A 55 -4.37 -11.22 -2.34
N MET A 56 -4.10 -11.18 -3.66
CA MET A 56 -4.22 -12.38 -4.50
C MET A 56 -3.27 -13.49 -4.07
N LEU A 57 -2.04 -13.18 -3.68
CA LEU A 57 -1.09 -14.17 -3.14
C LEU A 57 -1.62 -14.79 -1.84
N TYR A 58 -2.07 -13.97 -0.88
CA TYR A 58 -2.67 -14.49 0.36
C TYR A 58 -3.95 -15.29 0.13
N ARG A 59 -4.77 -14.90 -0.85
CA ARG A 59 -5.99 -15.64 -1.21
C ARG A 59 -5.65 -17.01 -1.78
N LYS A 60 -4.59 -17.13 -2.61
CA LYS A 60 -4.09 -18.41 -3.12
C LYS A 60 -3.58 -19.33 -2.00
N GLU A 61 -3.06 -18.76 -0.91
CA GLU A 61 -2.63 -19.50 0.28
C GLU A 61 -3.78 -19.81 1.27
N GLY A 62 -5.03 -19.48 0.94
CA GLY A 62 -6.18 -19.67 1.84
C GLY A 62 -6.23 -18.69 3.03
N ARG A 63 -5.36 -17.66 3.04
CA ARG A 63 -5.18 -16.70 4.15
C ARG A 63 -5.67 -15.28 3.83
N GLY A 64 -6.54 -15.14 2.84
CA GLY A 64 -7.08 -13.84 2.42
C GLY A 64 -7.79 -13.06 3.54
N LYS A 65 -8.43 -13.75 4.49
CA LYS A 65 -9.08 -13.12 5.66
C LYS A 65 -8.07 -12.43 6.57
N GLU A 66 -6.94 -13.07 6.87
CA GLU A 66 -5.88 -12.46 7.69
C GLU A 66 -5.27 -11.22 7.03
N PHE A 67 -5.11 -11.25 5.70
CA PHE A 67 -4.65 -10.08 4.97
C PHE A 67 -5.64 -8.93 5.09
N LEU A 68 -6.93 -9.18 4.83
CA LEU A 68 -7.98 -8.17 4.93
C LEU A 68 -8.03 -7.54 6.32
N THR A 69 -8.07 -8.33 7.39
CA THR A 69 -8.16 -7.78 8.75
C THR A 69 -6.98 -6.85 9.10
N ARG A 70 -5.79 -7.12 8.56
CA ARG A 70 -4.57 -6.35 8.86
C ARG A 70 -4.34 -5.18 7.89
N MET A 71 -4.75 -5.32 6.63
CA MET A 71 -4.47 -4.35 5.56
C MET A 71 -5.66 -3.44 5.24
N ILE A 72 -6.84 -3.69 5.79
CA ILE A 72 -8.03 -2.86 5.52
C ILE A 72 -7.86 -1.41 5.99
N VAL A 73 -7.22 -1.19 7.13
CA VAL A 73 -6.95 0.16 7.65
C VAL A 73 -6.02 0.95 6.74
N PRO A 74 -4.81 0.46 6.38
CA PRO A 74 -3.95 1.17 5.45
C PRO A 74 -4.55 1.31 4.05
N LEU A 75 -5.33 0.32 3.57
CA LEU A 75 -6.03 0.41 2.29
C LEU A 75 -7.07 1.53 2.29
N LEU A 76 -7.89 1.62 3.33
CA LEU A 76 -8.89 2.69 3.48
C LEU A 76 -8.22 4.07 3.58
N GLY A 77 -7.12 4.17 4.34
CA GLY A 77 -6.34 5.40 4.41
C GLY A 77 -5.80 5.84 3.04
N ALA A 78 -5.24 4.89 2.27
CA ALA A 78 -4.76 5.16 0.92
C ALA A 78 -5.90 5.58 -0.04
N LEU A 79 -7.07 4.95 0.05
CA LEU A 79 -8.25 5.30 -0.75
C LEU A 79 -8.79 6.68 -0.40
N ILE A 80 -8.87 7.04 0.89
CA ILE A 80 -9.31 8.36 1.33
C ILE A 80 -8.33 9.43 0.85
N LEU A 81 -7.02 9.20 1.00
CA LEU A 81 -5.99 10.11 0.49
C LEU A 81 -6.08 10.26 -1.02
N LEU A 82 -6.23 9.15 -1.76
CA LEU A 82 -6.37 9.19 -3.21
C LEU A 82 -7.64 9.96 -3.63
N GLY A 83 -8.76 9.78 -2.93
CA GLY A 83 -9.99 10.53 -3.16
C GLY A 83 -9.83 12.03 -2.86
N TYR A 84 -9.17 12.38 -1.76
CA TYR A 84 -8.89 13.77 -1.39
C TYR A 84 -7.98 14.46 -2.42
N PHE A 85 -6.86 13.84 -2.79
CA PHE A 85 -5.95 14.37 -3.80
C PHE A 85 -6.59 14.42 -5.19
N GLY A 86 -7.39 13.41 -5.55
CA GLY A 86 -8.16 13.39 -6.79
C GLY A 86 -9.20 14.52 -6.85
N TRP A 87 -9.95 14.75 -5.76
CA TRP A 87 -10.89 15.87 -5.66
C TRP A 87 -10.20 17.21 -5.79
N LYS A 88 -9.11 17.43 -5.03
CA LYS A 88 -8.31 18.67 -5.10
C LYS A 88 -7.73 18.91 -6.49
N PHE A 89 -7.38 17.83 -7.21
CA PHE A 89 -6.90 17.91 -8.59
C PHE A 89 -8.01 18.31 -9.58
N VAL A 90 -9.21 17.74 -9.44
CA VAL A 90 -10.35 18.04 -10.34
C VAL A 90 -10.97 19.40 -10.03
N PHE A 91 -10.98 19.81 -8.76
CA PHE A 91 -11.52 21.08 -8.28
C PHE A 91 -10.44 21.88 -7.56
N PRO A 92 -9.48 22.48 -8.29
CA PRO A 92 -8.52 23.38 -7.70
C PRO A 92 -9.23 24.67 -7.30
N SER A 93 -9.53 24.81 -6.01
CA SER A 93 -9.98 26.06 -5.37
C SER A 93 -8.82 26.98 -5.07
#